data_AF-A0A946F924-F1
#
_entry.id   AF-A0A946F924-F1
#
_cell.length_a   1.000
_cell.length_b   1.000
_cell.length_c   1.000
_cell.angle_alpha   90.00
_cell.angle_beta   90.00
_cell.angle_gamma   90.00
#
_symmetry.space_group_name_H-M   'P 1'
#
loop_
_entity.id
_entity.type
_entity.pdbx_description
1 polymer ?
#
loop_
_entity_poly.entity_id
_entity_poly.type
_entity_poly.pdbx_seq_one_letter_code
_entity_poly.pdbx_strand_id
1 'polypeptide(L)' 'EVPIGWCAMAPREEHDRLNRSKPFAPIDDCSVWSLTCFVVRKGYRRKGLMSALIAAAVDHALRQGVTTLEAYPV' A
#
# COMPACT_ATOMS: atom_id res chain seq x y z
N GLU A 1 -20.22 -10.56 -9.00
CA GLU A 1 -19.59 -9.23 -9.23
C GLU A 1 -18.16 -9.41 -9.73
N VAL A 2 -17.56 -8.43 -10.41
CA VAL A 2 -16.17 -8.53 -10.94
C VAL A 2 -15.28 -7.48 -10.25
N PRO A 3 -14.19 -7.87 -9.56
CA PRO A 3 -13.24 -6.93 -8.99
C PRO A 3 -12.57 -6.07 -10.06
N ILE A 4 -12.48 -4.76 -9.82
CA ILE A 4 -11.91 -3.78 -10.78
C ILE A 4 -10.66 -3.05 -10.26
N GLY A 5 -10.28 -3.27 -9.01
CA GLY A 5 -9.02 -2.79 -8.45
C GLY A 5 -8.69 -3.43 -7.11
N TRP A 6 -7.43 -3.36 -6.72
CA TRP A 6 -6.90 -3.88 -5.47
C TRP A 6 -5.59 -3.16 -5.08
N CYS A 7 -5.17 -3.31 -3.83
CA CYS A 7 -3.87 -2.85 -3.34
C CYS A 7 -3.23 -3.93 -2.46
N ALA A 8 -1.91 -3.92 -2.34
CA ALA A 8 -1.16 -4.79 -1.42
C ALA A 8 -0.62 -3.96 -0.26
N MET A 9 -0.76 -4.48 0.96
CA MET A 9 -0.11 -3.94 2.15
C MET A 9 0.21 -5.05 3.15
N ALA A 10 1.28 -4.86 3.91
CA ALA A 10 1.72 -5.73 5.00
C ALA A 10 2.75 -4.96 5.86
N PRO A 11 3.11 -5.46 7.07
CA PRO A 11 4.28 -4.96 7.78
C PRO A 11 5.51 -4.88 6.87
N ARG A 12 6.31 -3.83 7.04
CA ARG A 12 7.49 -3.59 6.20
C ARG A 12 8.48 -4.76 6.24
N GLU A 13 8.66 -5.39 7.39
CA GLU A 13 9.51 -6.55 7.59
C GLU A 13 9.10 -7.75 6.73
N GLU A 14 7.84 -7.85 6.32
CA GLU A 14 7.34 -8.93 5.45
C GLU A 14 7.63 -8.69 3.96
N HIS A 15 8.03 -7.47 3.57
CA HIS A 15 8.34 -7.14 2.19
C HIS A 15 9.83 -7.32 1.88
N ASP A 16 10.24 -8.56 1.58
CA ASP A 16 11.62 -8.93 1.23
C ASP A 16 12.31 -7.97 0.23
N ARG A 17 11.57 -7.52 -0.79
CA ARG A 17 12.11 -6.62 -1.82
C ARG A 17 12.41 -5.22 -1.27
N LEU A 18 11.59 -4.71 -0.35
CA LEU A 18 11.85 -3.43 0.30
C LEU A 18 13.08 -3.53 1.19
N ASN A 19 13.23 -4.65 1.92
CA ASN A 19 14.34 -4.87 2.84
C ASN A 19 15.69 -5.03 2.14
N ARG A 20 15.72 -5.54 0.90
CA ARG A 20 16.96 -5.76 0.13
C ARG A 20 17.36 -4.59 -0.76
N SER A 21 16.47 -3.63 -1.01
CA SER A 21 16.66 -2.57 -1.99
C SER A 21 17.20 -1.29 -1.34
N LYS A 22 18.43 -0.89 -1.66
CA LYS A 22 19.04 0.36 -1.14
C LYS A 22 18.17 1.61 -1.39
N PRO A 23 17.56 1.81 -2.58
CA PRO A 23 16.65 2.93 -2.80
C PRO A 23 15.42 2.96 -1.89
N PHE A 24 15.03 1.83 -1.32
CA PHE A 24 13.88 1.71 -0.43
C PHE A 24 14.29 1.49 1.02
N ALA A 25 15.52 1.82 1.41
CA ALA A 25 15.96 1.70 2.80
C ALA A 25 15.02 2.48 3.75
N PRO A 26 14.81 1.99 4.99
CA PRO A 26 14.03 2.72 5.99
C PRO A 26 14.61 4.13 6.20
N ILE A 27 13.73 5.11 6.40
CA ILE A 27 14.13 6.50 6.69
C ILE A 27 14.45 6.65 8.19
N ASP A 28 13.76 5.89 9.04
CA ASP A 28 13.91 5.83 10.48
C ASP A 28 13.58 4.41 11.00
N ASP A 29 13.58 4.24 12.34
CA ASP A 29 13.28 2.98 13.02
C ASP A 29 11.78 2.80 13.34
N CYS A 30 10.88 3.60 12.75
CA CYS A 30 9.44 3.47 13.00
C CYS A 30 8.90 2.16 12.43
N SER A 31 8.08 1.43 13.21
CA SER A 31 7.33 0.28 12.69
C SER A 31 6.21 0.76 11.76
N VAL A 32 6.24 0.33 10.51
CA VAL A 32 5.29 0.76 9.47
C VAL A 32 4.71 -0.42 8.70
N TRP A 33 3.50 -0.26 8.18
CA TRP A 33 3.02 -1.12 7.07
C TRP A 33 3.26 -0.40 5.75
N SER A 34 3.70 -1.16 4.73
CA SER A 34 4.05 -0.63 3.42
C SER A 34 2.98 -0.98 2.38
N LEU A 35 2.47 0.03 1.69
CA LEU A 35 1.63 -0.10 0.50
C LEU A 35 2.50 -0.24 -0.75
N THR A 36 2.59 -1.45 -1.32
CA THR A 36 3.58 -1.75 -2.37
C THR A 36 3.03 -1.74 -3.79
N CYS A 37 1.72 -1.86 -3.98
CA CYS A 37 1.12 -1.75 -5.30
C CYS A 37 -0.35 -1.34 -5.27
N PHE A 38 -0.78 -0.68 -6.34
CA PHE A 38 -2.17 -0.39 -6.65
C PHE A 38 -2.46 -0.84 -8.07
N VAL A 39 -3.58 -1.54 -8.26
CA VAL A 39 -4.03 -1.97 -9.57
C VAL A 39 -5.44 -1.48 -9.80
N VAL A 40 -5.65 -0.82 -10.93
CA VAL A 40 -6.99 -0.47 -11.45
C VAL A 40 -7.10 -1.00 -12.87
N ARG A 41 -8.14 -1.81 -13.12
CA ARG A 41 -8.44 -2.40 -14.43
C ARG A 41 -8.54 -1.29 -15.49
N LYS A 42 -7.92 -1.48 -16.65
CA LYS A 42 -7.70 -0.43 -17.68
C LYS A 42 -8.94 0.42 -18.01
N GLY A 43 -10.11 -0.19 -18.19
CA GLY A 43 -11.37 0.50 -18.51
C GLY A 43 -12.00 1.31 -17.36
N TYR A 44 -11.43 1.22 -16.15
CA TYR A 44 -11.91 1.87 -14.94
C TYR A 44 -10.93 2.93 -14.40
N ARG A 45 -9.82 3.16 -15.10
CA ARG A 45 -8.83 4.19 -14.73
C ARG A 45 -9.37 5.60 -14.94
N ARG A 46 -8.73 6.59 -14.29
CA ARG A 46 -9.12 8.02 -14.29
C ARG A 46 -10.52 8.33 -13.75
N LYS A 47 -11.05 7.44 -12.90
CA LYS A 47 -12.36 7.57 -12.23
C LYS A 47 -12.25 7.72 -10.71
N GLY A 48 -11.09 8.13 -10.19
CA GLY A 48 -10.86 8.29 -8.74
C GLY A 48 -10.69 6.99 -7.93
N LEU A 49 -10.70 5.81 -8.56
CA LEU A 49 -10.60 4.53 -7.86
C LEU A 49 -9.30 4.35 -7.06
N MET A 50 -8.19 4.93 -7.48
CA MET A 50 -6.95 4.86 -6.71
C MET A 50 -7.06 5.58 -5.36
N SER A 51 -7.70 6.75 -5.32
CA SER A 51 -8.00 7.47 -4.08
C SER A 51 -8.93 6.65 -3.18
N ALA A 52 -9.93 5.98 -3.75
CA ALA A 52 -10.82 5.09 -3.01
C ALA A 52 -10.07 3.88 -2.40
N LEU A 53 -9.14 3.29 -3.16
CA LEU A 53 -8.29 2.19 -2.67
C LEU A 53 -7.38 2.66 -1.52
N ILE A 54 -6.77 3.84 -1.62
CA ILE A 54 -5.93 4.41 -0.55
C ILE A 54 -6.77 4.64 0.71
N ALA A 55 -7.95 5.26 0.57
CA ALA A 55 -8.84 5.49 1.70
C ALA A 55 -9.24 4.18 2.40
N ALA A 56 -9.59 3.15 1.62
CA ALA A 56 -9.92 1.82 2.14
C ALA A 56 -8.72 1.14 2.82
N ALA A 57 -7.50 1.32 2.29
CA ALA A 57 -6.28 0.78 2.87
C ALA A 57 -5.96 1.44 4.22
N VAL A 58 -6.09 2.77 4.32
CA VAL A 58 -5.90 3.52 5.58
C VAL A 58 -6.90 3.06 6.63
N ASP A 59 -8.18 2.97 6.26
CA ASP A 59 -9.25 2.51 7.13
C ASP A 59 -9.05 1.04 7.59
N HIS A 60 -8.54 0.18 6.70
CA HIS A 60 -8.12 -1.17 7.08
C HIS A 60 -6.95 -1.17 8.08
N ALA A 61 -5.90 -0.37 7.83
CA ALA A 61 -4.75 -0.25 8.72
C ALA A 61 -5.14 0.20 10.12
N LEU A 62 -5.98 1.23 10.21
CA LEU A 62 -6.48 1.77 11.47
C LEU A 62 -7.23 0.70 12.28
N ARG A 63 -8.06 -0.13 11.62
CA ARG A 63 -8.73 -1.26 12.28
C ARG A 63 -7.78 -2.33 12.79
N GLN A 64 -6.58 -2.45 12.22
CA GLN A 64 -5.54 -3.36 12.69
C GLN A 64 -4.64 -2.73 13.76
N GLY A 65 -4.92 -1.49 14.19
CA GLY A 65 -4.09 -0.78 15.17
C GLY A 65 -2.79 -0.21 14.61
N VAL A 66 -2.64 -0.18 13.28
CA VAL A 66 -1.47 0.37 12.61
C VAL A 66 -1.51 1.89 12.69
N THR A 67 -0.43 2.49 13.21
CA THR A 67 -0.32 3.95 13.40
C THR A 67 0.38 4.65 12.24
N THR A 68 1.18 3.92 11.47
CA THR A 68 2.05 4.50 10.45
C THR A 68 2.02 3.67 9.16
N LEU A 69 1.82 4.37 8.03
CA LEU A 69 1.84 3.80 6.69
C LEU A 69 2.88 4.50 5.83
N GLU A 70 3.56 3.73 5.00
CA GLU A 70 4.38 4.23 3.89
C GLU A 70 3.86 3.66 2.57
N ALA A 71 4.17 4.31 1.44
CA ALA A 71 3.70 3.87 0.13
C ALA A 71 4.80 3.93 -0.92
N TYR A 72 4.85 2.89 -1.77
CA TYR A 72 5.75 2.76 -2.91
C TYR A 72 4.95 2.55 -4.21
N PRO A 73 4.21 3.57 -4.69
CA PRO A 73 3.51 3.49 -5.97
C PRO A 73 4.51 3.65 -7.13
N VAL A 74 5.30 2.60 -7.40
CA VAL A 74 6.25 2.53 -8.52
C VAL A 74 5.62 1.83 -9.72
#